data_AF-A0A8T2YQ02-F1
#
_entry.id   AF-A0A8T2YQ02-F1
#
_cell.length_a   1.000
_cell.length_b   1.000
_cell.length_c   1.000
_cell.angle_alpha   90.00
_cell.angle_beta   90.00
_cell.angle_gamma   90.00
#
_symmetry.space_group_name_H-M   'P 1'
#
loop_
_entity.id
_entity.type
_entity.pdbx_description
1 polymer ?
#
loop_
_entity_poly.entity_id
_entity_poly.type
_entity_poly.pdbx_seq_one_letter_code
_entity_poly.pdbx_strand_id
1 'polypeptide(L)'
;MADLKSTFLNVYSVLKKELLEDPAFEWSPDSRDWVDRMLDYNVPGGKLNRGLSVIDSYKYLKEGKELTEDEIFLTSALGWCIEWLQAYFLVLDDIMDSSHTRRGQPCWFRLPKVGLIATNDGVLLRNHIPRILKNHFRDKAYYVDLLDLFNEVEFQTASGQMIDLITTLEGEKDLSKYTLSLHRRIVQYKTAYYSFYLPVACALLMAGENLDNHVDVKNILVEMGTYFQVQVMWYWRS
;
A
#
# COMPACT_ATOMS: atom_id res chain seq x y z
N MET A 1 -4.47 26.42 -9.48
CA MET A 1 -3.85 25.10 -9.26
C MET A 1 -4.98 24.09 -9.17
N ALA A 2 -4.97 23.05 -9.99
CA ALA A 2 -5.87 21.91 -9.78
C ALA A 2 -5.61 21.35 -8.37
N ASP A 3 -6.66 20.93 -7.67
CA ASP A 3 -6.56 20.29 -6.36
C ASP A 3 -5.68 19.04 -6.50
N LEU A 4 -4.58 18.93 -5.74
CA LEU A 4 -3.63 17.83 -5.83
C LEU A 4 -4.33 16.47 -5.69
N LYS A 5 -5.35 16.41 -4.83
CA LYS A 5 -6.17 15.22 -4.64
C LYS A 5 -6.97 14.87 -5.90
N SER A 6 -7.52 15.87 -6.60
CA SER A 6 -8.22 15.65 -7.87
C SER A 6 -7.27 15.10 -8.94
N THR A 7 -6.04 15.61 -9.03
CA THR A 7 -5.04 15.09 -9.96
C THR A 7 -4.65 13.66 -9.60
N PHE A 8 -4.45 13.37 -8.31
CA PHE A 8 -4.16 12.02 -7.83
C PHE A 8 -5.28 11.03 -8.21
N LEU A 9 -6.55 11.41 -8.04
CA LEU A 9 -7.70 10.59 -8.45
C LEU A 9 -7.84 10.44 -9.98
N ASN A 10 -7.41 11.43 -10.76
CA ASN A 10 -7.37 11.29 -12.22
C ASN A 10 -6.34 10.25 -12.65
N VAL A 11 -5.18 10.21 -11.99
CA VAL A 11 -4.14 9.19 -12.25
C VAL A 11 -4.67 7.78 -11.96
N TYR A 12 -5.46 7.59 -10.90
CA TYR A 12 -6.14 6.30 -10.65
C TYR A 12 -6.95 5.81 -11.84
N SER A 13 -7.72 6.70 -12.46
CA SER A 13 -8.58 6.35 -13.60
C SER A 13 -7.75 5.91 -14.80
N VAL A 14 -6.59 6.54 -15.02
CA VAL A 14 -5.64 6.15 -16.08
C VAL A 14 -5.04 4.77 -15.77
N LEU A 15 -4.49 4.57 -14.58
CA LEU A 15 -3.88 3.30 -14.18
C LEU A 15 -4.88 2.14 -14.21
N LYS A 16 -6.09 2.36 -13.70
CA LYS A 16 -7.18 1.38 -13.75
C LYS A 16 -7.50 0.97 -15.18
N LYS A 17 -7.64 1.94 -16.09
CA LYS A 17 -7.91 1.66 -17.50
C LYS A 17 -6.81 0.81 -18.13
N GLU A 18 -5.55 1.15 -17.91
CA GLU A 18 -4.41 0.39 -18.42
C GLU A 18 -4.40 -1.06 -17.91
N LEU A 19 -4.73 -1.27 -16.63
CA LEU A 19 -4.83 -2.63 -16.06
C LEU A 19 -5.97 -3.44 -16.69
N LEU A 20 -7.12 -2.81 -16.96
CA LEU A 20 -8.29 -3.45 -17.60
C LEU A 20 -8.12 -3.70 -19.10
N GLU A 21 -7.08 -3.12 -19.69
CA GLU A 21 -6.67 -3.26 -21.09
C GLU A 21 -5.31 -4.00 -21.20
N ASP A 22 -4.82 -4.61 -20.11
CA ASP A 22 -3.51 -5.23 -20.08
C ASP A 22 -3.41 -6.39 -21.08
N PRO A 23 -2.46 -6.36 -22.05
CA PRO A 23 -2.36 -7.36 -23.11
C PRO A 23 -1.82 -8.72 -22.63
N ALA A 24 -1.35 -8.83 -21.39
CA ALA A 24 -0.91 -10.10 -20.82
C ALA A 24 -2.08 -11.02 -20.43
N PHE A 25 -3.32 -10.54 -20.48
CA PHE A 25 -4.51 -11.33 -20.20
C PHE A 25 -5.58 -11.13 -21.28
N GLU A 26 -6.26 -12.21 -21.64
CA GLU A 26 -7.37 -12.17 -22.60
C GLU A 26 -8.66 -11.79 -21.86
N TRP A 27 -9.03 -10.52 -21.94
CA TRP A 27 -10.19 -9.97 -21.23
C TRP A 27 -11.51 -10.33 -21.90
N SER A 28 -12.48 -10.77 -21.11
CA SER A 28 -13.89 -10.81 -21.47
C SER A 28 -14.63 -9.62 -20.84
N PRO A 29 -15.84 -9.28 -21.31
CA PRO A 29 -16.67 -8.26 -20.65
C PRO A 29 -16.89 -8.55 -19.15
N ASP A 30 -17.11 -9.80 -18.78
CA ASP A 30 -17.37 -10.22 -17.40
C ASP A 30 -16.13 -10.11 -16.51
N SER A 31 -14.95 -10.53 -17.01
CA SER A 31 -13.71 -10.43 -16.22
C SER A 31 -13.28 -8.98 -16.05
N ARG A 32 -13.50 -8.13 -17.07
CA ARG A 32 -13.23 -6.70 -16.99
C ARG A 32 -14.13 -6.01 -15.99
N ASP A 33 -15.45 -6.26 -16.05
CA ASP A 33 -16.40 -5.70 -15.08
C ASP A 33 -16.13 -6.17 -13.64
N TRP A 34 -15.71 -7.43 -13.46
CA TRP A 34 -15.33 -7.93 -12.14
C TRP A 34 -14.15 -7.16 -11.56
N VAL A 35 -13.05 -7.03 -12.31
CA VAL A 35 -11.84 -6.33 -11.84
C VAL A 35 -12.11 -4.84 -11.65
N ASP A 36 -12.86 -4.20 -12.54
CA ASP A 36 -13.24 -2.79 -12.42
C ASP A 36 -13.97 -2.50 -11.09
N ARG A 37 -15.02 -3.29 -10.80
CA ARG A 37 -15.76 -3.17 -9.53
C ARG A 37 -14.91 -3.51 -8.31
N MET A 38 -14.05 -4.53 -8.41
CA MET A 38 -13.15 -4.92 -7.33
C MET A 38 -12.15 -3.81 -6.98
N LEU A 39 -11.59 -3.14 -8.00
CA LEU A 39 -10.66 -2.02 -7.82
C LEU A 39 -11.35 -0.83 -7.15
N ASP A 40 -12.49 -0.39 -7.68
CA ASP A 40 -13.22 0.78 -7.15
C ASP A 40 -13.72 0.55 -5.71
N TYR A 41 -14.02 -0.69 -5.35
CA TYR A 41 -14.43 -1.05 -3.99
C TYR A 41 -13.26 -0.99 -2.99
N ASN A 42 -12.11 -1.54 -3.36
CA ASN A 42 -11.03 -1.82 -2.39
C ASN A 42 -9.94 -0.75 -2.36
N VAL A 43 -9.72 -0.02 -3.45
CA VAL A 43 -8.53 0.85 -3.58
C VAL A 43 -8.81 2.30 -3.16
N PRO A 44 -9.68 3.09 -3.83
CA PRO A 44 -9.77 4.55 -3.62
C PRO A 44 -10.52 5.00 -2.35
N GLY A 45 -11.17 4.09 -1.61
CA GLY A 45 -12.06 4.45 -0.48
C GLY A 45 -11.36 4.95 0.81
N GLY A 46 -10.04 5.11 0.82
CA GLY A 46 -9.26 5.53 1.98
C GLY A 46 -9.09 7.05 2.09
N LYS A 47 -8.27 7.48 3.06
CA LYS A 47 -7.80 8.88 3.15
C LYS A 47 -6.72 9.21 2.10
N LEU A 48 -6.13 8.19 1.49
CA LEU A 48 -5.05 8.28 0.49
C LEU A 48 -3.76 8.95 1.01
N ASN A 49 -3.59 9.00 2.34
CA ASN A 49 -2.47 9.69 2.98
C ASN A 49 -1.12 9.12 2.55
N ARG A 50 -1.01 7.79 2.38
CA ARG A 50 0.27 7.15 2.01
C ARG A 50 0.61 7.48 0.56
N GLY A 51 -0.38 7.39 -0.32
CA GLY A 51 -0.22 7.77 -1.72
C GLY A 51 0.17 9.24 -1.91
N LEU A 52 -0.56 10.15 -1.26
CA LEU A 52 -0.28 11.60 -1.33
C LEU A 52 1.10 11.96 -0.73
N SER A 53 1.55 11.23 0.30
CA SER A 53 2.85 11.44 0.93
C SER A 53 4.03 11.26 -0.02
N VAL A 54 3.89 10.45 -1.09
CA VAL A 54 4.94 10.34 -2.12
C VAL A 54 5.13 11.67 -2.85
N ILE A 55 4.02 12.30 -3.25
CA ILE A 55 4.03 13.57 -3.98
C ILE A 55 4.58 14.68 -3.09
N ASP A 56 4.09 14.76 -1.85
CA ASP A 56 4.54 15.77 -0.89
C ASP A 56 6.03 15.61 -0.59
N SER A 57 6.50 14.39 -0.33
CA SER A 57 7.92 14.11 -0.08
C SER A 57 8.79 14.51 -1.26
N TYR A 58 8.39 14.16 -2.48
CA TYR A 58 9.13 14.50 -3.69
C TYR A 58 9.20 16.02 -3.92
N LYS A 59 8.10 16.74 -3.67
CA LYS A 59 8.05 18.19 -3.73
C LYS A 59 9.01 18.85 -2.73
N TYR A 60 9.11 18.30 -1.51
CA TYR A 60 10.07 18.78 -0.51
C TYR A 60 11.52 18.50 -0.92
N LEU A 61 11.81 17.33 -1.49
CA LEU A 61 13.14 17.00 -2.01
C LEU A 61 13.58 17.92 -3.17
N LYS A 62 12.63 18.42 -3.96
CA LYS A 62 12.91 19.44 -4.99
C LYS A 62 13.02 20.87 -4.46
N GLU A 63 13.14 21.05 -3.15
CA GLU A 63 13.25 22.35 -2.49
C GLU A 63 12.07 23.28 -2.82
N GLY A 64 10.89 22.70 -3.02
CA GLY A 64 9.66 23.46 -3.32
C GLY A 64 9.55 23.98 -4.76
N LYS A 65 10.43 23.57 -5.68
CA LYS A 65 10.24 23.83 -7.11
C LYS A 65 8.94 23.20 -7.61
N GLU A 66 8.32 23.83 -8.61
CA GLU A 66 7.13 23.25 -9.24
C GLU A 66 7.48 21.92 -9.91
N LEU A 67 6.60 20.93 -9.71
CA LEU A 67 6.71 19.63 -10.34
C LEU A 67 6.18 19.72 -11.78
N THR A 68 6.85 19.03 -12.70
CA THR A 68 6.33 18.87 -14.06
C THR A 68 5.11 17.96 -14.07
N GLU A 69 4.32 17.98 -15.14
CA GLU A 69 3.18 17.07 -15.29
C GLU A 69 3.61 15.59 -15.24
N ASP A 70 4.76 15.25 -15.84
CA ASP A 70 5.34 13.90 -15.78
C ASP A 70 5.72 13.51 -14.35
N GLU A 71 6.34 14.41 -13.60
CA GLU A 71 6.72 14.17 -12.20
C GLU A 71 5.49 13.99 -11.30
N ILE A 72 4.44 14.79 -11.51
CA ILE A 72 3.17 14.65 -10.80
C ILE A 72 2.54 13.29 -11.12
N PHE A 73 2.54 12.89 -12.40
CA PHE A 73 2.00 11.60 -12.81
C PHE A 73 2.78 10.43 -12.20
N LEU A 74 4.12 10.43 -12.31
CA LEU A 74 4.96 9.35 -11.80
C LEU A 74 4.92 9.24 -10.26
N THR A 75 4.99 10.37 -9.55
CA THR A 75 4.84 10.35 -8.08
C THR A 75 3.45 9.86 -7.66
N SER A 76 2.40 10.25 -8.39
CA SER A 76 1.05 9.73 -8.17
C SER A 76 0.96 8.23 -8.47
N ALA A 77 1.61 7.74 -9.52
CA ALA A 77 1.61 6.32 -9.88
C ALA A 77 2.30 5.45 -8.81
N LEU A 78 3.44 5.92 -8.25
CA LEU A 78 4.05 5.27 -7.09
C LEU A 78 3.14 5.34 -5.86
N GLY A 79 2.51 6.49 -5.62
CA GLY A 79 1.54 6.64 -4.54
C GLY A 79 0.39 5.65 -4.64
N TRP A 80 -0.14 5.43 -5.85
CA TRP A 80 -1.14 4.40 -6.11
C TRP A 80 -0.61 3.00 -5.91
N CYS A 81 0.62 2.68 -6.33
CA CYS A 81 1.22 1.37 -6.02
C CYS A 81 1.20 1.06 -4.51
N ILE A 82 1.42 2.06 -3.66
CA ILE A 82 1.34 1.92 -2.19
C ILE A 82 -0.11 1.71 -1.72
N GLU A 83 -1.08 2.44 -2.28
CA GLU A 83 -2.50 2.25 -1.95
C GLU A 83 -3.03 0.89 -2.44
N TRP A 84 -2.54 0.37 -3.58
CA TRP A 84 -2.80 -1.00 -4.05
C TRP A 84 -2.19 -2.04 -3.11
N LEU A 85 -0.94 -1.85 -2.67
CA LEU A 85 -0.29 -2.73 -1.70
C LEU A 85 -1.06 -2.78 -0.38
N GLN A 86 -1.51 -1.62 0.10
CA GLN A 86 -2.37 -1.55 1.28
C GLN A 86 -3.71 -2.26 1.02
N ALA A 87 -4.38 -2.00 -0.09
CA ALA A 87 -5.67 -2.64 -0.40
C ALA A 87 -5.56 -4.17 -0.44
N TYR A 88 -4.48 -4.70 -1.04
CA TYR A 88 -4.14 -6.12 -1.01
C TYR A 88 -4.10 -6.67 0.43
N PHE A 89 -3.27 -6.08 1.30
CA PHE A 89 -3.16 -6.54 2.68
C PHE A 89 -4.48 -6.44 3.43
N LEU A 90 -5.24 -5.36 3.24
CA LEU A 90 -6.52 -5.15 3.93
C LEU A 90 -7.60 -6.16 3.50
N VAL A 91 -7.66 -6.54 2.23
CA VAL A 91 -8.60 -7.58 1.76
C VAL A 91 -8.30 -8.92 2.42
N LEU A 92 -7.03 -9.30 2.55
CA LEU A 92 -6.65 -10.55 3.20
C LEU A 92 -6.79 -10.50 4.72
N ASP A 93 -6.39 -9.38 5.34
CA ASP A 93 -6.53 -9.12 6.78
C ASP A 93 -8.01 -9.19 7.20
N ASP A 94 -8.92 -8.61 6.42
CA ASP A 94 -10.36 -8.71 6.68
C ASP A 94 -10.88 -10.15 6.72
N ILE A 95 -10.33 -11.04 5.88
CA ILE A 95 -10.68 -12.46 5.84
C ILE A 95 -10.12 -13.17 7.07
N MET A 96 -8.82 -12.97 7.37
CA MET A 96 -8.14 -13.61 8.49
C MET A 96 -8.74 -13.22 9.84
N ASP A 97 -9.09 -11.94 10.00
CA ASP A 97 -9.69 -11.39 11.22
C ASP A 97 -11.22 -11.56 11.27
N SER A 98 -11.82 -12.20 10.25
CA SER A 98 -13.27 -12.34 10.11
C SER A 98 -14.04 -11.02 10.23
N SER A 99 -13.45 -9.93 9.74
CA SER A 99 -14.02 -8.59 9.83
C SER A 99 -15.37 -8.46 9.12
N HIS A 100 -16.22 -7.55 9.62
CA HIS A 100 -17.54 -7.29 9.03
C HIS A 100 -17.55 -6.09 8.10
N THR A 101 -16.90 -4.99 8.49
CA THR A 101 -16.94 -3.71 7.78
C THR A 101 -15.58 -3.05 7.68
N ARG A 102 -15.31 -2.40 6.55
CA ARG A 102 -14.14 -1.55 6.31
C ARG A 102 -14.55 -0.30 5.57
N ARG A 103 -14.01 0.86 5.97
CA ARG A 103 -14.29 2.18 5.33
C ARG A 103 -15.81 2.49 5.23
N GLY A 104 -16.59 2.05 6.23
CA GLY A 104 -18.04 2.27 6.28
C GLY A 104 -18.88 1.36 5.39
N GLN A 105 -18.28 0.34 4.76
CA GLN A 105 -18.96 -0.64 3.90
C GLN A 105 -18.64 -2.07 4.35
N PRO A 106 -19.42 -3.10 3.95
CA PRO A 106 -19.06 -4.48 4.20
C PRO A 106 -17.66 -4.82 3.64
N CYS A 107 -16.88 -5.65 4.33
CA CYS A 107 -15.62 -6.14 3.76
C CYS A 107 -15.87 -6.86 2.43
N TRP A 108 -14.94 -6.79 1.47
CA TRP A 108 -15.14 -7.33 0.12
C TRP A 108 -15.57 -8.80 0.13
N PHE A 109 -14.93 -9.64 0.96
CA PHE A 109 -15.26 -11.05 1.11
C PHE A 109 -16.65 -11.33 1.72
N ARG A 110 -17.27 -10.33 2.37
CA ARG A 110 -18.61 -10.43 2.95
C ARG A 110 -19.72 -10.20 1.92
N LEU A 111 -19.40 -9.71 0.72
CA LEU A 111 -20.41 -9.52 -0.31
C LEU A 111 -20.94 -10.89 -0.81
N PRO A 112 -22.27 -11.06 -0.99
CA PRO A 112 -22.87 -12.37 -1.27
C PRO A 112 -22.32 -13.10 -2.50
N LYS A 113 -21.84 -12.37 -3.51
CA LYS A 113 -21.29 -12.93 -4.76
C LYS A 113 -19.77 -13.09 -4.75
N VAL A 114 -19.08 -12.61 -3.71
CA VAL A 114 -17.63 -12.58 -3.63
C VAL A 114 -17.12 -13.73 -2.76
N GLY A 115 -17.46 -13.75 -1.46
CA GLY A 115 -16.97 -14.79 -0.56
C GLY A 115 -15.44 -14.91 -0.58
N LEU A 116 -14.94 -16.15 -0.64
CA LEU A 116 -13.49 -16.43 -0.68
C LEU A 116 -12.82 -16.15 -2.04
N ILE A 117 -13.55 -15.74 -3.08
CA ILE A 117 -12.94 -15.22 -4.31
C ILE A 117 -12.06 -14.01 -3.97
N ALA A 118 -12.42 -13.26 -2.93
CA ALA A 118 -11.64 -12.17 -2.37
C ALA A 118 -10.17 -12.52 -2.08
N THR A 119 -9.85 -13.78 -1.76
CA THR A 119 -8.46 -14.22 -1.56
C THR A 119 -7.66 -14.07 -2.85
N ASN A 120 -8.21 -14.52 -3.98
CA ASN A 120 -7.55 -14.37 -5.28
C ASN A 120 -7.61 -12.92 -5.79
N ASP A 121 -8.69 -12.18 -5.51
CA ASP A 121 -8.75 -10.75 -5.82
C ASP A 121 -7.64 -9.97 -5.11
N GLY A 122 -7.32 -10.33 -3.85
CA GLY A 122 -6.15 -9.82 -3.15
C GLY A 122 -4.84 -10.10 -3.90
N VAL A 123 -4.65 -11.34 -4.38
CA VAL A 123 -3.48 -11.70 -5.19
C VAL A 123 -3.42 -10.87 -6.48
N LEU A 124 -4.56 -10.60 -7.13
CA LEU A 124 -4.61 -9.72 -8.31
C LEU A 124 -4.19 -8.28 -7.96
N LEU A 125 -4.69 -7.71 -6.84
CA LEU A 125 -4.28 -6.38 -6.37
C LEU A 125 -2.76 -6.30 -6.20
N ARG A 126 -2.13 -7.30 -5.58
CA ARG A 126 -0.67 -7.38 -5.43
C ARG A 126 0.03 -7.43 -6.79
N ASN A 127 -0.50 -8.20 -7.74
CA ASN A 127 0.09 -8.33 -9.07
C ASN A 127 -0.09 -7.10 -9.96
N HIS A 128 -1.06 -6.23 -9.70
CA HIS A 128 -1.19 -4.95 -10.42
C HIS A 128 0.01 -4.02 -10.18
N ILE A 129 0.63 -4.07 -8.99
CA ILE A 129 1.77 -3.22 -8.64
C ILE A 129 2.93 -3.36 -9.65
N PRO A 130 3.49 -4.56 -9.91
CA PRO A 130 4.55 -4.71 -10.91
C PRO A 130 4.08 -4.41 -12.33
N ARG A 131 2.77 -4.48 -12.65
CA ARG A 131 2.25 -4.03 -13.96
C ARG A 131 2.38 -2.51 -14.10
N ILE A 132 1.94 -1.77 -13.09
CA ILE A 132 2.08 -0.29 -13.06
C ILE A 132 3.56 0.10 -13.10
N LEU A 133 4.40 -0.52 -12.27
CA LEU A 133 5.84 -0.24 -12.26
C LEU A 133 6.48 -0.51 -13.64
N LYS A 134 6.15 -1.63 -14.27
CA LYS A 134 6.67 -1.97 -15.60
C LYS A 134 6.19 -1.01 -16.69
N ASN A 135 4.94 -0.55 -16.64
CA ASN A 135 4.39 0.31 -17.69
C ASN A 135 4.99 1.72 -17.66
N HIS A 136 5.30 2.25 -16.47
CA HIS A 136 5.67 3.67 -16.31
C HIS A 136 7.13 3.91 -15.89
N PHE A 137 7.80 2.89 -15.34
CA PHE A 137 9.14 3.06 -14.75
C PHE A 137 10.21 2.20 -15.39
N ARG A 138 9.87 1.28 -16.31
CA ARG A 138 10.83 0.31 -16.89
C ARG A 138 12.09 0.94 -17.48
N ASP A 139 11.97 2.12 -18.08
CA ASP A 139 13.09 2.83 -18.72
C ASP A 139 13.81 3.81 -17.77
N LYS A 140 13.38 3.88 -16.50
CA LYS A 140 14.03 4.73 -15.48
C LYS A 140 15.22 3.97 -14.88
N ALA A 141 16.29 4.70 -14.57
CA ALA A 141 17.52 4.12 -14.01
C ALA A 141 17.28 3.38 -12.68
N TYR A 142 16.31 3.84 -11.88
CA TYR A 142 15.94 3.30 -10.56
C TYR A 142 14.82 2.24 -10.61
N TYR A 143 14.51 1.68 -11.79
CA TYR A 143 13.43 0.70 -11.95
C TYR A 143 13.62 -0.56 -11.10
N VAL A 144 14.84 -1.11 -11.11
CA VAL A 144 15.16 -2.33 -10.35
C VAL A 144 15.08 -2.05 -8.86
N ASP A 145 15.60 -0.89 -8.41
CA ASP A 145 15.53 -0.47 -7.01
C ASP A 145 14.08 -0.31 -6.54
N LEU A 146 13.17 0.19 -7.39
CA LEU A 146 11.75 0.24 -7.07
C LEU A 146 11.15 -1.17 -6.92
N LEU A 147 11.45 -2.10 -7.83
CA LEU A 147 10.95 -3.48 -7.71
C LEU A 147 11.44 -4.13 -6.40
N ASP A 148 12.73 -4.01 -6.10
CA ASP A 148 13.32 -4.57 -4.89
C ASP A 148 12.73 -3.91 -3.64
N LEU A 149 12.57 -2.59 -3.63
CA LEU A 149 11.94 -1.86 -2.53
C LEU A 149 10.51 -2.34 -2.25
N PHE A 150 9.66 -2.46 -3.28
CA PHE A 150 8.28 -2.92 -3.10
C PHE A 150 8.23 -4.38 -2.63
N ASN A 151 9.07 -5.27 -3.18
CA ASN A 151 9.12 -6.68 -2.76
C ASN A 151 9.62 -6.84 -1.32
N GLU A 152 10.67 -6.11 -0.94
CA GLU A 152 11.25 -6.14 0.42
C GLU A 152 10.24 -5.63 1.45
N VAL A 153 9.56 -4.50 1.17
CA VAL A 153 8.54 -3.97 2.06
C VAL A 153 7.29 -4.86 2.13
N GLU A 154 6.90 -5.49 1.01
CA GLU A 154 5.84 -6.51 0.99
C GLU A 154 6.22 -7.68 1.91
N PHE A 155 7.45 -8.20 1.79
CA PHE A 155 7.96 -9.29 2.63
C PHE A 155 7.98 -8.92 4.13
N GLN A 156 8.45 -7.71 4.45
CA GLN A 156 8.43 -7.19 5.82
C GLN A 156 7.01 -7.11 6.38
N THR A 157 6.07 -6.61 5.57
CA THR A 157 4.66 -6.47 5.98
C THR A 157 4.00 -7.82 6.18
N ALA A 158 4.20 -8.77 5.27
CA ALA A 158 3.72 -10.14 5.40
C ALA A 158 4.33 -10.86 6.62
N SER A 159 5.62 -10.63 6.89
CA SER A 159 6.30 -11.16 8.08
C SER A 159 5.72 -10.57 9.37
N GLY A 160 5.41 -9.26 9.36
CA GLY A 160 4.70 -8.57 10.44
C GLY A 160 3.31 -9.15 10.71
N GLN A 161 2.53 -9.42 9.66
CA GLN A 161 1.23 -10.08 9.76
C GLN A 161 1.37 -11.50 10.31
N MET A 162 2.35 -12.26 9.85
CA MET A 162 2.59 -13.63 10.33
C MET A 162 2.86 -13.66 11.84
N ILE A 163 3.73 -12.79 12.35
CA ILE A 163 4.01 -12.74 13.80
C ILE A 163 2.82 -12.22 14.61
N ASP A 164 1.94 -11.40 14.04
CA ASP A 164 0.69 -10.96 14.69
C ASP A 164 -0.29 -12.13 14.87
N LEU A 165 -0.51 -12.90 13.79
CA LEU A 165 -1.43 -14.03 13.77
C LEU A 165 -0.99 -15.18 14.68
N ILE A 166 0.29 -15.58 14.64
CA ILE A 166 0.78 -16.68 15.49
C ILE A 166 0.84 -16.30 16.97
N THR A 167 0.83 -15.00 17.29
CA THR A 167 0.78 -14.52 18.69
C THR A 167 -0.66 -14.53 19.23
N THR A 168 -1.66 -14.36 18.35
CA THR A 168 -3.07 -14.20 18.72
C THR A 168 -3.93 -15.44 18.40
N LEU A 169 -3.33 -16.60 18.16
CA LEU A 169 -4.02 -17.85 17.79
C LEU A 169 -5.24 -18.14 18.66
N GLU A 170 -6.38 -18.33 18.01
CA GLU A 170 -7.64 -18.69 18.67
C GLU A 170 -7.49 -20.00 19.46
N GLY A 171 -7.71 -19.93 20.78
CA GLY A 171 -7.66 -21.08 21.69
C GLY A 171 -6.48 -21.08 22.66
N GLU A 172 -5.37 -20.41 22.34
CA GLU A 172 -4.19 -20.30 23.22
C GLU A 172 -4.07 -18.90 23.85
N LYS A 173 -4.89 -18.63 24.86
CA LYS A 173 -4.86 -17.34 25.59
C LYS A 173 -3.77 -17.31 26.67
N ASP A 174 -2.52 -17.46 26.26
CA ASP A 174 -1.38 -17.25 27.15
C ASP A 174 -0.95 -15.78 27.12
N LEU A 175 -1.40 -15.02 28.12
CA LEU A 175 -1.08 -13.59 28.25
C LEU A 175 0.42 -13.32 28.46
N SER A 176 1.21 -14.32 28.86
CA SER A 176 2.66 -14.15 29.07
C SER A 176 3.43 -13.95 27.75
N LYS A 177 2.85 -14.36 26.62
CA LYS A 177 3.42 -14.15 25.28
C LYS A 177 3.43 -12.66 24.87
N TYR A 178 2.54 -11.85 25.44
CA TYR A 178 2.39 -10.43 25.10
C TYR A 178 3.45 -9.59 25.81
N THR A 179 4.53 -9.29 25.10
CA THR A 179 5.62 -8.44 25.58
C THR A 179 5.70 -7.14 24.79
N LEU A 180 6.22 -6.08 25.40
CA LEU A 180 6.40 -4.79 24.71
C LEU A 180 7.34 -4.91 23.51
N SER A 181 8.35 -5.78 23.60
CA SER A 181 9.28 -6.06 22.50
C SER A 181 8.59 -6.77 21.33
N LEU A 182 7.72 -7.74 21.61
CA LEU A 182 6.92 -8.42 20.57
C LEU A 182 5.95 -7.44 19.90
N HIS A 183 5.23 -6.65 20.70
CA HIS A 183 4.34 -5.60 20.18
C HIS A 183 5.10 -4.63 19.25
N ARG A 184 6.27 -4.13 19.69
CA ARG A 184 7.10 -3.25 18.85
C ARG A 184 7.48 -3.91 17.53
N ARG A 185 7.88 -5.19 17.54
CA ARG A 185 8.22 -5.95 16.32
C ARG A 185 7.01 -6.09 15.39
N ILE A 186 5.84 -6.48 15.92
CA ILE A 186 4.60 -6.57 15.13
C ILE A 186 4.34 -5.24 14.44
N VAL A 187 4.27 -4.15 15.21
CA VAL A 187 3.96 -2.81 14.70
C VAL A 187 4.98 -2.34 13.66
N GLN A 188 6.28 -2.51 13.94
CA GLN A 188 7.36 -2.10 13.05
C GLN A 188 7.23 -2.77 11.68
N TYR A 189 7.09 -4.10 11.67
CA TYR A 189 7.05 -4.87 10.42
C TYR A 189 5.68 -4.81 9.74
N LYS A 190 4.58 -4.96 10.47
CA LYS A 190 3.21 -4.98 9.92
C LYS A 190 2.77 -3.60 9.41
N THR A 191 3.24 -2.50 9.99
CA THR A 191 2.71 -1.16 9.67
C THR A 191 3.78 -0.17 9.24
N ALA A 192 4.87 -0.03 9.99
CA ALA A 192 5.74 1.16 9.85
C ALA A 192 6.44 1.24 8.49
N TYR A 193 6.95 0.13 7.96
CA TYR A 193 7.67 0.13 6.68
C TYR A 193 6.81 0.57 5.50
N TYR A 194 5.67 -0.09 5.25
CA TYR A 194 4.83 0.26 4.11
C TYR A 194 4.09 1.60 4.29
N SER A 195 3.88 2.04 5.53
CA SER A 195 3.09 3.24 5.82
C SER A 195 3.89 4.53 5.84
N PHE A 196 5.15 4.48 6.29
CA PHE A 196 5.98 5.68 6.51
C PHE A 196 7.27 5.64 5.69
N TYR A 197 7.99 4.52 5.70
CA TYR A 197 9.26 4.41 4.97
C TYR A 197 9.05 4.35 3.45
N LEU A 198 8.18 3.47 2.97
CA LEU A 198 7.96 3.22 1.55
C LEU A 198 7.59 4.50 0.76
N PRO A 199 6.67 5.37 1.22
CA PRO A 199 6.38 6.61 0.49
C PRO A 199 7.58 7.53 0.28
N VAL A 200 8.42 7.68 1.30
CA VAL A 200 9.62 8.55 1.24
C VAL A 200 10.72 7.89 0.42
N ALA A 201 10.91 6.57 0.55
CA ALA A 201 11.88 5.82 -0.24
C ALA A 201 11.56 5.89 -1.75
N CYS A 202 10.28 5.79 -2.13
CA CYS A 202 9.83 6.02 -3.50
C CYS A 202 10.22 7.41 -4.01
N ALA A 203 10.02 8.45 -3.21
CA ALA A 203 10.38 9.82 -3.57
C ALA A 203 11.91 10.01 -3.68
N LEU A 204 12.70 9.42 -2.79
CA LEU A 204 14.18 9.44 -2.84
C LEU A 204 14.71 8.77 -4.10
N LEU A 205 14.22 7.58 -4.45
CA LEU A 205 14.61 6.89 -5.69
C LEU A 205 14.27 7.73 -6.93
N MET A 206 13.07 8.32 -6.97
CA MET A 206 12.71 9.24 -8.06
C MET A 206 13.59 10.49 -8.13
N ALA A 207 14.16 10.93 -7.01
CA ALA A 207 15.10 12.05 -6.96
C ALA A 207 16.53 11.67 -7.38
N GLY A 208 16.78 10.39 -7.66
CA GLY A 208 18.10 9.87 -8.03
C GLY A 208 19.00 9.56 -6.83
N GLU A 209 18.43 9.47 -5.63
CA GLU A 209 19.17 9.14 -4.41
C GLU A 209 19.40 7.63 -4.28
N ASN A 210 20.51 7.25 -3.64
CA ASN A 210 20.78 5.86 -3.26
C ASN A 210 20.27 5.62 -1.82
N LEU A 211 19.32 4.70 -1.66
CA LEU A 211 18.70 4.38 -0.37
C LEU A 211 19.69 3.90 0.70
N ASP A 212 20.84 3.33 0.32
CA ASP A 212 21.89 2.90 1.25
C ASP A 212 22.51 4.08 2.02
N ASN A 213 22.47 5.28 1.44
CA ASN A 213 22.94 6.51 2.09
C ASN A 213 21.89 7.11 3.04
N HIS A 214 20.66 6.58 3.06
CA HIS A 214 19.51 7.14 3.78
C HIS A 214 19.02 6.22 4.92
N VAL A 215 19.92 5.50 5.58
CA VAL A 215 19.59 4.60 6.70
C VAL A 215 18.93 5.36 7.86
N ASP A 216 19.40 6.57 8.16
CA ASP A 216 18.82 7.40 9.24
C ASP A 216 17.38 7.81 8.92
N VAL A 217 17.08 8.12 7.66
CA VAL A 217 15.71 8.41 7.19
C VAL A 217 14.80 7.21 7.45
N LYS A 218 15.25 6.00 7.12
CA LYS A 218 14.52 4.76 7.41
C LYS A 218 14.26 4.59 8.91
N ASN A 219 15.28 4.80 9.75
CA ASN A 219 15.16 4.64 11.20
C ASN A 219 14.12 5.61 11.79
N ILE A 220 14.16 6.89 11.39
CA ILE A 220 13.21 7.91 11.86
C ILE A 220 11.78 7.56 11.44
N LEU A 221 11.57 7.18 10.18
CA LEU A 221 10.24 6.86 9.66
C LEU A 221 9.64 5.60 10.30
N VAL A 222 10.48 4.61 10.63
CA VAL A 222 10.05 3.41 11.36
C VAL A 222 9.61 3.75 12.79
N GLU A 223 10.34 4.62 13.50
CA GLU A 223 9.93 5.09 14.82
C GLU A 223 8.64 5.91 14.77
N MET A 224 8.48 6.79 13.77
CA MET A 224 7.23 7.52 13.53
C MET A 224 6.05 6.57 13.30
N GLY A 225 6.24 5.52 12.49
CA GLY A 225 5.22 4.49 12.25
C GLY A 225 4.88 3.68 13.50
N THR A 226 5.87 3.42 14.35
CA THR A 226 5.65 2.77 15.65
C THR A 226 4.80 3.63 16.57
N TYR A 227 5.12 4.92 16.66
CA TYR A 227 4.33 5.89 17.40
C TYR A 227 2.88 5.99 16.87
N PHE A 228 2.72 6.07 15.55
CA PHE A 228 1.40 6.14 14.91
C PHE A 228 0.51 4.96 15.28
N GLN A 229 1.03 3.73 15.26
CA GLN A 229 0.23 2.55 15.58
C GLN A 229 -0.17 2.50 17.06
N VAL A 230 0.73 2.92 17.96
CA VAL A 230 0.38 3.08 19.38
C VAL A 230 -0.77 4.07 19.53
N GLN A 231 -0.71 5.23 18.86
CA GLN A 231 -1.79 6.21 18.87
C GLN A 231 -3.12 5.63 18.36
N VAL A 232 -3.10 4.89 17.24
CA VAL A 232 -4.30 4.23 16.70
C VAL A 232 -4.92 3.29 17.72
N MET A 233 -4.12 2.43 18.37
CA MET A 233 -4.62 1.50 19.39
C MET A 233 -5.25 2.20 20.59
N TRP A 234 -4.72 3.37 21.00
CA TRP A 234 -5.30 4.17 22.07
C TRP A 234 -6.67 4.75 21.70
N TYR A 235 -6.81 5.33 20.50
CA TYR A 235 -8.08 5.92 20.07
C TYR A 235 -9.20 4.90 19.82
N TRP A 236 -8.86 3.64 19.50
CA TRP A 236 -9.86 2.57 19.39
C TRP A 236 -10.44 2.13 20.74
N ARG A 237 -9.79 2.47 21.87
CA ARG A 237 -10.27 2.18 23.23
C ARG A 237 -11.07 3.30 23.87
N SER A 238 -11.04 4.51 23.32
CA SER A 238 -11.74 5.72 23.81
C SER A 238 -13.04 5.97 23.07
#